data_AF-A0A7J9YV08-F1
#
_entry.id   AF-A0A7J9YV08-F1
#
_cell.length_a   1.000
_cell.length_b   1.000
_cell.length_c   1.000
_cell.angle_alpha   90.00
_cell.angle_beta   90.00
_cell.angle_gamma   90.00
#
_symmetry.space_group_name_H-M   'P 1'
#
loop_
_entity.id
_entity.type
_entity.pdbx_description
1 polymer ?
#
loop_
_entity_poly.entity_id
_entity_poly.type
_entity_poly.pdbx_seq_one_letter_code
_entity_poly.pdbx_strand_id
1 'polypeptide(L)'
;MTEQPQAASLEHLLADALRPVEPPVDIETRLETRLASITERAAAELSSWAEDLSEGELEALRDPRNWLRPVAAVAIGGAAAGALVVVELRRRRRPGGVRESAERLLRELR
;
A
#
# COMPACT_ATOMS: atom_id res chain seq x y z
N MET A 1 20.05 -40.34 -16.33
CA MET A 1 20.84 -39.35 -15.57
C MET A 1 21.39 -38.31 -16.54
N THR A 2 20.52 -37.46 -17.14
CA THR A 2 20.93 -36.36 -18.06
C THR A 2 19.76 -35.39 -18.29
N GLU A 3 19.36 -34.60 -17.29
CA GLU A 3 18.42 -33.46 -17.47
C GLU A 3 19.06 -32.09 -17.16
N GLN A 4 20.36 -32.10 -16.88
CA GLN A 4 21.15 -30.95 -16.43
C GLN A 4 21.29 -29.76 -17.43
N PRO A 5 21.25 -29.92 -18.77
CA PRO A 5 21.53 -28.78 -19.66
C PRO A 5 20.37 -27.79 -19.80
N GLN A 6 19.11 -28.22 -19.59
CA GLN A 6 17.93 -27.34 -19.70
C GLN A 6 17.76 -26.45 -18.47
N ALA A 7 18.03 -26.99 -17.28
CA ALA A 7 18.00 -26.22 -16.03
C ALA A 7 19.02 -25.06 -16.05
N ALA A 8 20.25 -25.33 -16.51
CA ALA A 8 21.30 -24.32 -16.62
C ALA A 8 20.94 -23.21 -17.63
N SER A 9 20.27 -23.56 -18.75
CA SER A 9 19.77 -22.57 -19.71
C SER A 9 18.64 -21.71 -19.13
N LEU A 10 17.73 -22.30 -18.35
CA LEU A 10 16.61 -21.59 -17.72
C LEU A 10 17.10 -20.62 -16.65
N GLU A 11 18.04 -21.03 -15.81
CA GLU A 11 18.65 -20.16 -14.80
C GLU A 11 19.35 -18.96 -15.43
N HIS A 12 20.02 -19.15 -16.57
CA HIS A 12 20.64 -18.06 -17.31
C HIS A 12 19.60 -17.07 -17.84
N LEU A 13 18.50 -17.55 -18.42
CA LEU A 13 17.40 -16.72 -18.89
C LEU A 13 16.71 -15.97 -17.74
N LEU A 14 16.52 -16.61 -16.59
CA LEU A 14 15.95 -15.98 -15.40
C LEU A 14 16.89 -14.94 -14.79
N ALA A 15 18.20 -15.20 -14.75
CA ALA A 15 19.18 -14.24 -14.26
C ALA A 15 19.26 -12.99 -15.14
N ASP A 16 19.13 -13.14 -16.46
CA ASP A 16 19.06 -12.03 -17.39
C ASP A 16 17.73 -11.26 -17.27
N ALA A 17 16.60 -11.97 -17.21
CA ALA A 17 15.28 -11.37 -17.06
C ALA A 17 15.06 -10.66 -15.72
N LEU A 18 15.71 -11.14 -14.65
CA LEU A 18 15.67 -10.56 -13.30
C LEU A 18 16.85 -9.64 -13.01
N ARG A 19 17.63 -9.27 -14.04
CA ARG A 19 18.68 -8.26 -13.89
C ARG A 19 18.08 -7.01 -13.25
N PRO A 20 18.73 -6.42 -12.23
CA PRO A 20 18.29 -5.17 -11.63
C PRO A 20 18.09 -4.10 -12.71
N VAL A 21 16.86 -3.65 -12.82
CA VAL A 21 16.48 -2.52 -13.67
C VAL A 21 16.52 -1.25 -12.82
N GLU A 22 17.17 -0.21 -13.34
CA GLU A 22 17.14 1.10 -12.68
C GLU A 22 15.69 1.61 -12.76
N PRO A 23 15.06 1.96 -11.62
CA PRO A 23 13.71 2.51 -11.65
C PRO A 23 13.69 3.83 -12.44
N PRO A 24 12.60 4.09 -13.18
CA PRO A 24 12.47 5.34 -13.92
C PRO A 24 12.41 6.53 -12.94
N VAL A 25 12.98 7.67 -13.35
CA VAL A 25 13.15 8.87 -12.51
C VAL A 25 11.83 9.43 -11.97
N ASP A 26 10.71 9.16 -12.66
CA ASP A 26 9.38 9.67 -12.35
C ASP A 26 8.49 8.68 -11.60
N ILE A 27 9.02 7.52 -11.16
CA ILE A 27 8.20 6.47 -10.56
C ILE A 27 7.48 6.93 -9.29
N GLU A 28 8.12 7.78 -8.51
CA GLU A 28 7.55 8.38 -7.30
C GLU A 28 6.36 9.28 -7.66
N THR A 29 6.57 10.25 -8.56
CA THR A 29 5.51 11.14 -9.06
C THR A 29 4.34 10.37 -9.67
N ARG A 30 4.62 9.33 -10.45
CA ARG A 30 3.60 8.50 -11.10
C ARG A 30 2.81 7.68 -10.07
N LEU A 31 3.48 7.16 -9.04
CA LEU A 31 2.84 6.44 -7.95
C LEU A 31 1.95 7.38 -7.12
N GLU A 32 2.46 8.56 -6.76
CA GLU A 32 1.70 9.59 -6.05
C GLU A 32 0.44 9.97 -6.84
N THR A 33 0.58 10.21 -8.14
CA THR A 33 -0.55 10.56 -9.02
C THR A 33 -1.59 9.44 -9.06
N ARG A 34 -1.16 8.17 -9.17
CA ARG A 34 -2.07 7.02 -9.19
C ARG A 34 -2.78 6.84 -7.86
N LEU A 35 -2.06 6.94 -6.74
CA LEU A 35 -2.64 6.79 -5.40
C LEU A 35 -3.61 7.93 -5.08
N ALA A 36 -3.28 9.17 -5.47
CA ALA A 36 -4.19 10.31 -5.35
C ALA A 36 -5.49 10.07 -6.12
N SER A 37 -5.38 9.64 -7.38
CA SER A 37 -6.55 9.33 -8.22
C SER A 37 -7.42 8.20 -7.65
N ILE A 38 -6.81 7.12 -7.14
CA ILE A 38 -7.55 6.01 -6.52
C ILE A 38 -8.29 6.49 -5.27
N THR A 39 -7.64 7.32 -4.45
CA THR A 39 -8.21 7.82 -3.20
C THR A 39 -9.37 8.76 -3.46
N GLU A 40 -9.23 9.69 -4.40
CA GLU A 40 -10.30 10.62 -4.77
C GLU A 40 -11.56 9.88 -5.23
N ARG A 41 -11.39 8.83 -6.05
CA ARG A 41 -12.50 7.96 -6.47
C ARG A 41 -13.11 7.19 -5.30
N ALA A 42 -12.29 6.60 -4.44
CA ALA A 42 -12.78 5.89 -3.26
C ALA A 42 -13.54 6.81 -2.30
N ALA A 43 -13.09 8.07 -2.13
CA ALA A 43 -13.76 9.06 -1.32
C ALA A 43 -15.11 9.47 -1.90
N ALA A 44 -15.20 9.65 -3.23
CA ALA A 44 -16.45 9.95 -3.91
C ALA A 44 -17.49 8.81 -3.74
N GLU A 45 -17.06 7.55 -3.90
CA GLU A 45 -17.92 6.38 -3.69
C GLU A 45 -18.38 6.23 -2.23
N LEU A 46 -17.51 6.53 -1.26
CA LEU A 46 -17.90 6.53 0.15
C LEU A 46 -18.90 7.64 0.49
N SER A 47 -18.75 8.82 -0.13
CA SER A 47 -19.65 9.95 0.06
C SER A 47 -21.04 9.65 -0.50
N SER A 48 -21.13 9.03 -1.68
CA SER A 48 -22.42 8.64 -2.26
C SER A 48 -23.13 7.58 -1.40
N TRP A 49 -22.38 6.61 -0.87
CA TRP A 49 -22.92 5.64 0.09
C TRP A 49 -23.39 6.27 1.41
N ALA A 50 -22.75 7.35 1.85
CA ALA A 50 -23.15 8.08 3.06
C ALA A 50 -24.44 8.88 2.86
N GLU A 51 -24.66 9.41 1.65
CA GLU A 51 -25.89 10.15 1.29
C GLU A 51 -27.12 9.22 1.17
N ASP A 52 -26.93 7.97 0.73
CA ASP A 52 -28.00 6.98 0.61
C ASP A 52 -28.32 6.22 1.92
N LEU A 53 -27.61 6.51 3.01
CA LEU A 53 -27.77 5.80 4.28
C LEU A 53 -29.07 6.22 4.99
N SER A 54 -29.99 5.28 5.19
CA SER A 54 -31.29 5.53 5.84
C SER A 54 -31.21 5.51 7.38
N GLU A 55 -32.16 6.17 8.07
CA GLU A 55 -32.23 6.16 9.55
C GLU A 55 -32.33 4.73 10.14
N GLY A 56 -32.98 3.80 9.44
CA GLY A 56 -33.07 2.39 9.88
C GLY A 56 -31.74 1.63 9.81
N GLU A 57 -30.84 2.02 8.91
CA GLU A 57 -29.49 1.46 8.81
C GLU A 57 -28.54 2.08 9.85
N LEU A 58 -28.78 3.33 10.25
CA LEU A 58 -28.13 3.95 11.42
C LEU A 58 -28.53 3.25 12.73
N GLU A 59 -29.81 2.86 12.88
CA GLU A 59 -30.30 2.11 14.04
C GLU A 59 -29.63 0.72 14.12
N ALA A 60 -29.39 0.08 12.97
CA ALA A 60 -28.69 -1.19 12.88
C ALA A 60 -27.23 -1.12 13.35
N LEU A 61 -26.59 0.06 13.31
CA LEU A 61 -25.24 0.29 13.86
C LEU A 61 -25.21 0.33 15.40
N ARG A 62 -26.35 0.34 16.12
CA ARG A 62 -26.36 0.26 17.60
C ARG A 62 -26.16 -1.15 18.14
N ASP A 63 -26.43 -2.19 17.35
CA ASP A 63 -26.18 -3.58 17.75
C ASP A 63 -24.80 -4.06 17.25
N PRO A 64 -23.83 -4.35 18.15
CA PRO A 64 -22.49 -4.79 17.77
C PRO A 64 -22.46 -6.08 16.94
N ARG A 65 -23.54 -6.88 16.95
CA ARG A 65 -23.64 -8.09 16.13
C ARG A 65 -24.01 -7.79 14.68
N ASN A 66 -24.61 -6.64 14.41
CA ASN A 66 -24.98 -6.20 13.06
C ASN A 66 -23.86 -5.41 12.37
N TRP A 67 -22.75 -5.18 13.07
CA TRP A 67 -21.59 -4.42 12.56
C TRP A 67 -20.85 -5.11 11.43
N LEU A 68 -21.04 -6.42 11.24
CA LEU A 68 -20.27 -7.19 10.26
C LEU A 68 -20.41 -6.65 8.82
N ARG A 69 -21.61 -6.22 8.45
CA ARG A 69 -21.94 -5.68 7.12
C ARG A 69 -21.36 -4.27 6.88
N PRO A 70 -21.51 -3.29 7.79
CA PRO A 70 -20.90 -1.97 7.67
C PRO A 70 -19.39 -1.96 7.92
N VAL A 71 -18.84 -2.81 8.81
CA VAL A 71 -17.38 -2.94 9.00
C VAL A 71 -16.72 -3.50 7.75
N ALA A 72 -17.35 -4.42 7.01
CA ALA A 72 -16.83 -4.86 5.72
C ALA A 72 -16.76 -3.72 4.69
N ALA A 73 -17.79 -2.85 4.65
CA ALA A 73 -17.80 -1.67 3.78
C ALA A 73 -16.74 -0.61 4.18
N VAL A 74 -16.64 -0.29 5.48
CA VAL A 74 -15.65 0.65 6.02
C VAL A 74 -14.22 0.11 5.93
N ALA A 75 -14.00 -1.20 6.07
CA ALA A 75 -12.66 -1.78 5.95
C ALA A 75 -12.10 -1.64 4.53
N ILE A 76 -12.96 -1.75 3.51
CA ILE A 76 -12.56 -1.58 2.11
C ILE A 76 -12.22 -0.10 1.83
N GLY A 77 -12.96 0.86 2.40
CA GLY A 77 -12.68 2.29 2.27
C GLY A 77 -11.53 2.81 3.14
N GLY A 78 -11.45 2.35 4.38
CA GLY A 78 -10.50 2.80 5.40
C GLY A 78 -9.08 2.29 5.19
N ALA A 79 -8.89 1.15 4.51
CA ALA A 79 -7.56 0.65 4.16
C ALA A 79 -6.81 1.61 3.22
N ALA A 80 -7.51 2.22 2.25
CA ALA A 80 -6.93 3.18 1.32
C ALA A 80 -6.55 4.50 2.02
N ALA A 81 -7.44 5.03 2.86
CA ALA A 81 -7.16 6.24 3.65
C ALA A 81 -6.04 6.01 4.66
N GLY A 82 -6.02 4.85 5.33
CA GLY A 82 -4.95 4.45 6.24
C GLY A 82 -3.60 4.32 5.53
N ALA A 83 -3.57 3.73 4.33
CA ALA A 83 -2.34 3.64 3.52
C ALA A 83 -1.80 5.03 3.14
N LEU A 84 -2.66 5.98 2.75
CA LEU A 84 -2.24 7.35 2.45
C LEU A 84 -1.70 8.10 3.67
N VAL A 85 -2.33 7.95 4.83
CA VAL A 85 -1.84 8.53 6.08
C VAL A 85 -0.46 7.96 6.45
N VAL A 86 -0.24 6.65 6.25
CA VAL A 86 1.08 6.02 6.45
C VAL A 86 2.12 6.56 5.48
N VAL A 87 1.77 6.73 4.20
CA VAL A 87 2.66 7.31 3.17
C VAL A 87 3.02 8.76 3.51
N GLU A 88 2.04 9.57 3.92
CA GLU A 88 2.25 10.97 4.28
C GLU A 88 3.04 11.11 5.60
N LEU A 89 2.83 10.22 6.59
CA LEU A 89 3.68 10.15 7.78
C LEU A 89 5.14 9.80 7.43
N ARG A 90 5.35 8.90 6.45
CA ARG A 90 6.68 8.52 5.97
C ARG A 90 7.36 9.64 5.21
N ARG A 91 6.59 10.41 4.43
CA ARG A 91 7.04 11.61 3.70
C ARG A 91 7.46 12.74 4.64
N ARG A 92 6.65 13.02 5.69
CA ARG A 92 6.97 14.02 6.72
C ARG A 92 8.17 13.64 7.59
N ARG A 93 8.53 12.36 7.66
CA ARG A 93 9.73 11.88 8.37
C ARG A 93 11.02 11.97 7.56
N ARG A 94 11.02 12.57 6.36
CA ARG A 94 12.25 12.80 5.58
C ARG A 94 12.56 14.30 5.51
N PRO A 95 13.48 14.73 6.39
CA PRO A 95 14.85 14.98 5.95
C PRO A 95 15.86 14.18 6.80
N GLY A 96 16.68 13.33 6.16
CA GLY A 96 17.92 12.76 6.73
C GLY A 96 17.87 11.48 7.60
N GLY A 97 16.80 11.20 8.35
CA GLY A 97 16.95 10.38 9.58
C GLY A 97 17.15 8.85 9.50
N VAL A 98 16.62 8.11 8.53
CA VAL A 98 16.53 6.63 8.68
C VAL A 98 17.85 5.91 8.43
N ARG A 99 18.60 6.35 7.41
CA ARG A 99 19.93 5.81 7.11
C ARG A 99 20.95 6.24 8.16
N GLU A 100 20.85 7.49 8.63
CA GLU A 100 21.72 8.05 9.67
C GLU A 100 21.45 7.42 11.05
N SER A 101 20.19 7.09 11.36
CA SER A 101 19.82 6.36 12.59
C SER A 101 20.30 4.90 12.54
N ALA A 102 20.21 4.24 11.38
CA ALA A 102 20.76 2.90 11.19
C ALA A 102 22.30 2.90 11.30
N GLU A 103 22.97 3.91 10.74
CA GLU A 103 24.43 4.08 10.83
C GLU A 103 24.92 4.49 12.23
N ARG A 104 24.07 5.10 13.06
CA ARG A 104 24.37 5.35 14.49
C ARG A 104 24.26 4.07 15.31
N LEU A 105 23.19 3.29 15.13
CA LEU A 105 22.99 2.04 15.86
C LEU A 105 24.06 1.00 15.53
N LEU A 106 24.50 0.92 14.28
CA LEU A 106 25.59 0.03 13.86
C LEU A 106 26.96 0.47 14.41
N ARG A 107 27.13 1.75 14.75
CA ARG A 107 28.36 2.27 15.36
C ARG A 107 28.41 2.07 16.87
N GLU A 108 27.27 2.09 17.55
CA GLU A 108 27.20 1.82 18.99
C GLU A 108 27.36 0.34 19.35
N LEU A 109 27.18 -0.56 18.38
CA LEU A 109 27.30 -2.01 18.56
C LEU A 109 28.66 -2.59 18.13
N ARG A 110 29.63 -1.74 17.79
CA ARG A 110 31.01 -2.13 17.43
C ARG A 110 32.01 -1.57 18.43
#